data_AF-A0A388K0P5-F1
#
_entry.id   AF-A0A388K0P5-F1
#
_cell.length_a   1.000
_cell.length_b   1.000
_cell.length_c   1.000
_cell.angle_alpha   90.00
_cell.angle_beta   90.00
_cell.angle_gamma   90.00
#
_symmetry.space_group_name_H-M   'P 1'
#
loop_
_entity.id
_entity.type
_entity.pdbx_description
1 polymer ?
#
loop_
_entity_poly.entity_id
_entity_poly.type
_entity_poly.pdbx_seq_one_letter_code
_entity_poly.pdbx_strand_id
1 'polypeptide(L)'
;MVCCVQDFVASHVLWIPELVTGDKAWLAHFRPPSRSTQALIACAQKQVIAEVKEIFVTPEIQTLPLVEFLSFNDWAELIYLYRHRRNEFVDALNRMARATVVVDEAVKVEDRMVNASTIDAEVKFVGIWGADSQFHKERVVRGVVIVDEVALEDDEDEMTEEEEYMRKKEVEVARTKACLMTNKKKTFTDARRNAFLPLASPRWVETMSTAFSDRIWSLETFNYLAPIDQRGYRLSASLTQDEMKAAFERALDMSTTPPKVKFPFNGDGIFLPPMSSMDVSKCFLPRPNVLIKGNKPRQNLSALAELKRVWNVGRPYLKCKCCSEGKADCGTGPAWFDHLILFLLHNLDILYPDAPTPRAKVSSVIKCFSTCWKPLILTSLSFGCVREVMMLLAKKIVANPSLTIDFVLVGVNGADRKAFKECAKLLLMSKLLTSGCSANLSLYAR
;
A
#
# COMPACT_ATOMS: atom_id res chain seq x y z
N MET A 1 5.93 -4.84 -23.81
CA MET A 1 5.08 -5.19 -22.64
C MET A 1 4.81 -3.95 -21.80
N VAL A 2 3.83 -3.13 -22.18
CA VAL A 2 3.18 -2.07 -21.36
C VAL A 2 1.71 -2.35 -21.64
N CYS A 3 1.02 -3.03 -20.73
CA CYS A 3 -0.37 -3.44 -20.90
C CYS A 3 -1.04 -3.71 -19.54
N CYS A 4 -0.87 -2.77 -18.61
CA CYS A 4 -1.82 -2.58 -17.53
C CYS A 4 -2.34 -1.14 -17.67
N VAL A 5 -3.65 -0.94 -17.52
CA VAL A 5 -4.34 0.38 -17.45
C VAL A 5 -4.93 0.98 -18.75
N GLN A 6 -5.16 0.25 -19.86
CA GLN A 6 -5.92 0.85 -21.01
C GLN A 6 -7.40 0.44 -21.17
N ASP A 7 -7.88 -0.68 -20.60
CA ASP A 7 -9.28 -1.11 -20.80
C ASP A 7 -10.18 -0.96 -19.56
N PHE A 8 -9.66 -0.42 -18.45
CA PHE A 8 -10.51 0.40 -17.59
C PHE A 8 -10.34 1.80 -18.14
N VAL A 9 -11.44 2.49 -18.49
CA VAL A 9 -11.41 3.95 -18.56
C VAL A 9 -11.05 4.40 -17.15
N ALA A 10 -9.75 4.47 -16.84
CA ALA A 10 -9.26 5.06 -15.61
C ALA A 10 -9.89 6.44 -15.62
N SER A 11 -10.80 6.70 -14.69
CA SER A 11 -11.33 8.04 -14.48
C SER A 11 -10.13 8.95 -14.53
N HIS A 12 -10.01 9.80 -15.56
CA HIS A 12 -8.85 10.67 -15.68
C HIS A 12 -8.77 11.40 -14.36
N VAL A 13 -7.69 11.16 -13.61
CA VAL A 13 -7.47 11.91 -12.39
C VAL A 13 -7.38 13.34 -12.88
N LEU A 14 -8.32 14.17 -12.45
CA LEU A 14 -8.31 15.59 -12.77
C LEU A 14 -7.64 16.33 -11.61
N TRP A 15 -7.15 17.52 -11.90
CA TRP A 15 -6.73 18.44 -10.85
C TRP A 15 -7.93 18.85 -9.98
N ILE A 16 -7.68 19.23 -8.73
CA ILE A 16 -8.69 19.90 -7.90
C ILE A 16 -8.80 21.28 -8.55
N PRO A 17 -9.97 21.70 -9.06
CA PRO A 17 -10.07 22.91 -9.88
C PRO A 17 -9.41 24.12 -9.21
N GLU A 18 -9.60 24.29 -7.90
CA GLU A 18 -9.04 25.39 -7.12
C GLU A 18 -7.51 25.34 -7.00
N LEU A 19 -6.86 24.19 -7.22
CA LEU A 19 -5.40 24.07 -7.24
C LEU A 19 -4.76 24.54 -8.53
N VAL A 20 -5.50 24.63 -9.62
CA VAL A 20 -4.99 25.00 -10.95
C VAL A 20 -5.51 26.36 -11.41
N THR A 21 -5.78 27.25 -10.46
CA THR A 21 -6.22 28.63 -10.71
C THR A 21 -5.22 29.64 -10.14
N GLY A 22 -5.27 30.89 -10.62
CA GLY A 22 -4.44 31.99 -10.12
C GLY A 22 -2.95 31.69 -10.16
N ASP A 23 -2.23 31.98 -9.06
CA ASP A 23 -0.78 31.77 -8.91
C ASP A 23 -0.33 30.31 -9.12
N LYS A 24 -1.26 29.35 -9.07
CA LYS A 24 -1.01 27.91 -9.24
C LYS A 24 -1.48 27.36 -10.60
N ALA A 25 -1.96 28.20 -11.51
CA ALA A 25 -2.43 27.77 -12.84
C ALA A 25 -1.38 26.97 -13.63
N TRP A 26 -0.09 27.23 -13.38
CA TRP A 26 1.01 26.49 -13.98
C TRP A 26 0.98 24.98 -13.67
N LEU A 27 0.35 24.54 -12.57
CA LEU A 27 0.18 23.12 -12.24
C LEU A 27 -0.66 22.37 -13.27
N ALA A 28 -1.54 23.05 -14.01
CA ALA A 28 -2.41 22.45 -15.03
C ALA A 28 -1.63 21.83 -16.21
N HIS A 29 -0.37 22.23 -16.42
CA HIS A 29 0.48 21.69 -17.48
C HIS A 29 0.99 20.27 -17.20
N PHE A 30 0.84 19.79 -15.95
CA PHE A 30 1.33 18.49 -15.52
C PHE A 30 0.21 17.49 -15.36
N ARG A 31 0.57 16.22 -15.48
CA ARG A 31 -0.29 15.12 -15.06
C ARG A 31 -0.57 15.25 -13.56
N PRO A 32 -1.84 15.30 -13.15
CA PRO A 32 -2.17 15.41 -11.73
C PRO A 32 -1.72 14.14 -10.98
N PRO A 33 -1.12 14.29 -9.78
CA PRO A 33 -0.85 13.16 -8.90
C PRO A 33 -2.16 12.62 -8.30
N SER A 34 -2.07 11.58 -7.46
CA SER A 34 -3.22 11.03 -6.74
C SER A 34 -4.03 12.12 -6.02
N ARG A 35 -5.35 11.93 -5.88
CA ARG A 35 -6.20 12.92 -5.21
C ARG A 35 -5.77 13.16 -3.77
N SER A 36 -5.36 12.12 -3.05
CA SER A 36 -4.75 12.24 -1.73
C SER A 36 -3.50 13.13 -1.73
N THR A 37 -2.67 13.08 -2.77
CA THR A 37 -1.48 13.94 -2.90
C THR A 37 -1.86 15.38 -3.25
N GLN A 38 -2.85 15.56 -4.13
CA GLN A 38 -3.42 16.88 -4.40
C GLN A 38 -4.00 17.53 -3.12
N ALA A 39 -4.63 16.74 -2.24
CA ALA A 39 -5.09 17.21 -0.94
C ALA A 39 -3.94 17.76 -0.08
N LEU A 40 -2.77 17.11 -0.05
CA LEU A 40 -1.59 17.69 0.61
C LEU A 40 -1.09 18.96 -0.05
N ILE A 41 -1.04 18.99 -1.39
CA ILE A 41 -0.67 20.20 -2.16
C ILE A 41 -1.62 21.38 -1.82
N ALA A 42 -2.89 21.10 -1.54
CA ALA A 42 -3.86 22.11 -1.11
C ALA A 42 -3.53 22.71 0.26
N CYS A 43 -2.94 21.93 1.17
CA CYS A 43 -2.55 22.41 2.51
C CYS A 43 -1.11 22.93 2.59
N ALA A 44 -0.32 22.77 1.51
CA ALA A 44 1.03 23.32 1.41
C ALA A 44 1.02 24.86 1.49
N GLN A 45 2.05 25.43 2.13
CA GLN A 45 2.26 26.88 2.11
C GLN A 45 2.60 27.34 0.70
N LYS A 46 2.21 28.57 0.32
CA LYS A 46 2.44 29.11 -1.03
C LYS A 46 3.93 29.03 -1.42
N GLN A 47 4.81 29.28 -0.46
CA GLN A 47 6.26 29.23 -0.65
C GLN A 47 6.77 27.83 -0.96
N VAL A 48 6.22 26.77 -0.38
CA VAL A 48 6.60 25.38 -0.75
C VAL A 48 6.33 25.14 -2.24
N ILE A 49 5.17 25.60 -2.72
CA ILE A 49 4.80 25.46 -4.15
C ILE A 49 5.69 26.33 -5.03
N ALA A 50 6.05 27.53 -4.58
CA ALA A 50 6.95 28.42 -5.31
C ALA A 50 8.35 27.81 -5.45
N GLU A 51 8.93 27.26 -4.38
CA GLU A 51 10.26 26.62 -4.40
C GLU A 51 10.27 25.37 -5.31
N VAL A 52 9.19 24.57 -5.27
CA VAL A 52 9.02 23.44 -6.21
C VAL A 52 8.94 23.92 -7.66
N LYS A 53 8.28 25.06 -7.90
CA LYS A 53 8.20 25.69 -9.23
C LYS A 53 9.57 26.20 -9.70
N GLU A 54 10.35 26.84 -8.82
CA GLU A 54 11.66 27.38 -9.16
C GLU A 54 12.62 26.28 -9.66
N ILE A 55 12.65 25.12 -8.99
CA ILE A 55 13.45 23.98 -9.45
C ILE A 55 13.02 23.47 -10.83
N PHE A 56 11.73 23.56 -11.14
CA PHE A 56 11.23 23.21 -12.48
C PHE A 56 11.66 24.23 -13.54
N VAL A 57 11.66 25.53 -13.21
CA VAL A 57 12.05 26.61 -14.15
C VAL A 57 13.57 26.68 -14.35
N THR A 58 14.34 26.17 -13.39
CA THR A 58 15.81 26.05 -13.47
C THR A 58 16.26 24.59 -13.59
N PRO A 59 15.90 23.89 -14.68
CA PRO A 59 16.21 22.48 -14.78
C PRO A 59 17.72 22.29 -14.92
N GLU A 60 18.32 21.62 -13.92
CA GLU A 60 19.51 20.82 -14.19
C GLU A 60 19.12 19.75 -15.22
N ILE A 61 20.05 19.36 -16.11
CA ILE A 61 19.82 18.50 -17.30
C ILE A 61 19.20 17.11 -16.96
N GLN A 62 19.01 16.77 -15.68
CA GLN A 62 18.59 15.46 -15.21
C GLN A 62 17.39 15.47 -14.24
N THR A 63 16.60 16.56 -14.14
CA THR A 63 15.42 16.59 -13.25
C THR A 63 14.12 16.43 -14.02
N LEU A 64 13.25 15.52 -13.57
CA LEU A 64 11.87 15.41 -14.06
C LEU A 64 10.94 16.35 -13.29
N PRO A 65 9.76 16.71 -13.84
CA PRO A 65 8.82 17.60 -13.17
C PRO A 65 8.37 17.08 -11.81
N LEU A 66 8.87 17.68 -10.72
CA LEU A 66 8.62 17.23 -9.35
C LEU A 66 7.13 16.99 -9.03
N VAL A 67 6.24 17.82 -9.58
CA VAL A 67 4.79 17.72 -9.38
C VAL A 67 4.24 16.35 -9.79
N GLU A 68 4.81 15.73 -10.82
CA GLU A 68 4.38 14.42 -11.33
C GLU A 68 5.03 13.24 -10.60
N PHE A 69 6.24 13.42 -10.08
CA PHE A 69 7.08 12.32 -9.55
C PHE A 69 7.14 12.24 -8.03
N LEU A 70 6.80 13.32 -7.32
CA LEU A 70 6.72 13.30 -5.87
C LEU A 70 5.44 12.58 -5.41
N SER A 71 5.63 11.56 -4.57
CA SER A 71 4.55 10.79 -3.96
C SER A 71 3.89 11.55 -2.81
N PHE A 72 2.78 11.00 -2.28
CA PHE A 72 2.13 11.51 -1.07
C PHE A 72 3.12 11.80 0.07
N ASN A 73 4.02 10.86 0.34
CA ASN A 73 4.96 10.97 1.46
C ASN A 73 6.09 11.96 1.19
N ASP A 74 6.47 12.17 -0.07
CA ASP A 74 7.48 13.16 -0.44
C ASP A 74 6.92 14.58 -0.26
N TRP A 75 5.69 14.82 -0.70
CA TRP A 75 4.97 16.07 -0.40
C TRP A 75 4.78 16.27 1.11
N ALA A 76 4.44 15.20 1.84
CA ALA A 76 4.29 15.28 3.29
C ALA A 76 5.60 15.71 3.99
N GLU A 77 6.73 15.18 3.54
CA GLU A 77 8.06 15.54 4.03
C GLU A 77 8.40 17.00 3.74
N LEU A 78 8.22 17.47 2.50
CA LEU A 78 8.50 18.85 2.11
C LEU A 78 7.67 19.86 2.93
N ILE A 79 6.37 19.60 3.08
CA ILE A 79 5.48 20.47 3.86
C ILE A 79 5.91 20.49 5.34
N TYR A 80 6.28 19.33 5.90
CA TYR A 80 6.75 19.25 7.28
C TYR A 80 8.08 20.00 7.48
N LEU A 81 9.07 19.75 6.63
CA LEU A 81 10.39 20.39 6.73
C LEU A 81 10.27 21.90 6.59
N TYR A 82 9.46 22.40 5.65
CA TYR A 82 9.24 23.83 5.52
C TYR A 82 8.67 24.46 6.79
N ARG A 83 7.74 23.77 7.47
CA ARG A 83 7.08 24.26 8.70
C ARG A 83 7.97 24.20 9.93
N HIS A 84 8.84 23.20 10.04
CA HIS A 84 9.49 22.88 11.33
C HIS A 84 11.03 22.81 11.26
N ARG A 85 11.62 22.61 10.08
CA ARG A 85 13.06 22.42 9.86
C ARG A 85 13.49 23.09 8.55
N ARG A 86 13.26 24.40 8.47
CA ARG A 86 13.41 25.17 7.21
C ARG A 86 14.82 25.09 6.62
N ASN A 87 15.83 24.95 7.48
CA ASN A 87 17.23 24.75 7.09
C ASN A 87 17.47 23.45 6.30
N GLU A 88 16.63 22.43 6.47
CA GLU A 88 16.76 21.13 5.77
C GLU A 88 15.85 21.03 4.54
N PHE A 89 14.94 22.00 4.35
CA PHE A 89 13.95 21.95 3.28
C PHE A 89 14.61 21.95 1.89
N VAL A 90 15.55 22.87 1.65
CA VAL A 90 16.22 23.02 0.35
C VAL A 90 17.04 21.77 0.02
N ASP A 91 17.77 21.22 0.99
CA ASP A 91 18.55 20.00 0.80
C ASP A 91 17.67 18.79 0.47
N ALA A 92 16.54 18.64 1.17
CA ALA A 92 15.59 17.57 0.91
C ALA A 92 14.95 17.71 -0.48
N LEU A 93 14.55 18.92 -0.84
CA LEU A 93 13.95 19.23 -2.14
C LEU A 93 14.94 18.94 -3.29
N ASN A 94 16.19 19.40 -3.17
CA ASN A 94 17.25 19.13 -4.16
C ASN A 94 17.58 17.63 -4.25
N ARG A 95 17.61 16.92 -3.12
CA ARG A 95 17.79 15.46 -3.09
C ARG A 95 16.66 14.75 -3.84
N MET A 96 15.41 15.16 -3.64
CA MET A 96 14.26 14.58 -4.33
C MET A 96 14.30 14.89 -5.83
N ALA A 97 14.67 16.11 -6.23
CA ALA A 97 14.82 16.52 -7.62
C ALA A 97 15.82 15.63 -8.37
N ARG A 98 17.02 15.44 -7.81
CA ARG A 98 18.04 14.56 -8.39
C ARG A 98 17.63 13.08 -8.43
N ALA A 99 16.78 12.65 -7.51
CA ALA A 99 16.32 11.27 -7.45
C ALA A 99 15.20 10.94 -8.46
N THR A 100 14.59 11.94 -9.10
CA THR A 100 13.39 11.72 -9.94
C THR A 100 13.57 10.71 -11.06
N VAL A 101 14.70 10.76 -11.79
CA VAL A 101 14.98 9.81 -12.89
C VAL A 101 15.14 8.38 -12.38
N VAL A 102 15.89 8.20 -11.29
CA VAL A 102 16.07 6.88 -10.65
C VAL A 102 14.74 6.35 -10.14
N VAL A 103 13.90 7.23 -9.58
CA VAL A 103 12.56 6.90 -9.12
C VAL A 103 11.66 6.47 -10.26
N ASP A 104 11.65 7.20 -11.37
CA ASP A 104 10.84 6.89 -12.54
C ASP A 104 11.19 5.51 -13.13
N GLU A 105 12.48 5.23 -13.30
CA GLU A 105 12.92 3.92 -13.80
C GLU A 105 12.58 2.80 -12.81
N ALA A 106 12.78 3.02 -11.51
CA ALA A 106 12.40 2.03 -10.49
C ALA A 106 10.90 1.72 -10.53
N VAL A 107 10.04 2.73 -10.71
CA VAL A 107 8.59 2.54 -10.84
C VAL A 107 8.25 1.78 -12.12
N LYS A 108 8.89 2.09 -13.25
CA LYS A 108 8.69 1.37 -14.52
C LYS A 108 9.14 -0.08 -14.46
N VAL A 109 10.23 -0.37 -13.76
CA VAL A 109 10.69 -1.74 -13.51
C VAL A 109 9.70 -2.47 -12.60
N GLU A 110 9.29 -1.85 -11.51
CA GLU A 110 8.32 -2.43 -10.59
C GLU A 110 6.98 -2.72 -11.28
N ASP A 111 6.44 -1.80 -12.08
CA ASP A 111 5.18 -2.01 -12.80
C ASP A 111 5.22 -3.23 -13.74
N ARG A 112 6.37 -3.46 -14.39
CA ARG A 112 6.59 -4.62 -15.26
C ARG A 112 6.71 -5.93 -14.48
N MET A 113 7.27 -5.90 -13.28
CA MET A 113 7.70 -7.11 -12.56
C MET A 113 6.82 -7.49 -11.37
N VAL A 114 6.15 -6.53 -10.73
CA VAL A 114 5.48 -6.70 -9.42
C VAL A 114 4.51 -7.87 -9.40
N ASN A 115 3.73 -8.06 -10.46
CA ASN A 115 2.78 -9.16 -10.55
C ASN A 115 3.49 -10.52 -10.62
N ALA A 116 4.47 -10.66 -11.51
CA ALA A 116 5.24 -11.90 -11.66
C ALA A 116 6.03 -12.24 -10.39
N SER A 117 6.72 -11.25 -9.81
CA SER A 117 7.47 -11.41 -8.56
C SER A 117 6.56 -11.74 -7.38
N THR A 118 5.36 -11.16 -7.32
CA THR A 118 4.37 -11.47 -6.29
C THR A 118 3.88 -12.91 -6.43
N ILE A 119 3.52 -13.36 -7.64
CA ILE A 119 3.07 -14.73 -7.89
C ILE A 119 4.16 -15.76 -7.53
N ASP A 120 5.41 -15.55 -7.96
CA ASP A 120 6.53 -16.45 -7.61
C ASP A 120 6.69 -16.58 -6.09
N ALA A 121 6.66 -15.46 -5.39
CA ALA A 121 6.76 -15.44 -3.94
C ALA A 121 5.54 -16.08 -3.25
N GLU A 122 4.33 -15.87 -3.76
CA GLU A 122 3.11 -16.52 -3.27
C GLU A 122 3.17 -18.04 -3.41
N VAL A 123 3.65 -18.56 -4.54
CA VAL A 123 3.87 -20.01 -4.75
C VAL A 123 4.79 -20.58 -3.66
N LYS A 124 5.89 -19.89 -3.34
CA LYS A 124 6.82 -20.31 -2.28
C LYS A 124 6.15 -20.33 -0.91
N PHE A 125 5.39 -19.29 -0.56
CA PHE A 125 4.65 -19.25 0.70
C PHE A 125 3.57 -20.32 0.80
N VAL A 126 2.81 -20.56 -0.28
CA VAL A 126 1.81 -21.64 -0.35
C VAL A 126 2.47 -23.00 -0.12
N GLY A 127 3.62 -23.26 -0.74
CA GLY A 127 4.41 -24.47 -0.55
C GLY A 127 4.89 -24.64 0.89
N ILE A 128 5.50 -23.59 1.48
CA ILE A 128 5.93 -23.59 2.88
C ILE A 128 4.75 -23.92 3.81
N TRP A 129 3.59 -23.32 3.56
CA TRP A 129 2.41 -23.48 4.41
C TRP A 129 1.66 -24.80 4.23
N GLY A 130 2.02 -25.59 3.21
CA GLY A 130 1.24 -26.75 2.79
C GLY A 130 -0.20 -26.35 2.42
N ALA A 131 -0.40 -25.12 1.95
CA ALA A 131 -1.71 -24.59 1.67
C ALA A 131 -2.21 -25.13 0.32
N ASP A 132 -3.50 -25.49 0.26
CA ASP A 132 -4.10 -25.88 -0.99
C ASP A 132 -4.53 -24.67 -1.80
N SER A 133 -4.04 -24.56 -3.03
CA SER A 133 -4.44 -23.53 -3.98
C SER A 133 -4.24 -23.99 -5.42
N GLN A 134 -5.36 -24.22 -6.13
CA GLN A 134 -5.35 -24.66 -7.52
C GLN A 134 -4.55 -23.71 -8.43
N PHE A 135 -4.74 -22.40 -8.28
CA PHE A 135 -4.01 -21.39 -9.07
C PHE A 135 -2.48 -21.54 -8.95
N HIS A 136 -1.99 -21.69 -7.71
CA HIS A 136 -0.55 -21.80 -7.46
C HIS A 136 0.01 -23.15 -7.92
N LYS A 137 -0.76 -24.25 -7.79
CA LYS A 137 -0.39 -25.57 -8.31
C LYS A 137 -0.22 -25.58 -9.83
N GLU A 138 -1.16 -24.99 -10.57
CA GLU A 138 -1.10 -24.89 -12.03
C GLU A 138 0.12 -24.07 -12.51
N ARG A 139 0.55 -23.09 -11.72
CA ARG A 139 1.74 -22.27 -12.01
C ARG A 139 3.04 -23.03 -11.83
N VAL A 140 3.16 -23.88 -10.80
CA VAL A 140 4.32 -24.76 -10.62
C VAL A 140 4.47 -25.68 -11.84
N VAL A 141 3.37 -26.28 -12.31
CA VAL A 141 3.40 -27.20 -13.47
C VAL A 141 3.84 -26.47 -14.76
N ARG A 142 3.31 -25.26 -15.03
CA ARG A 142 3.72 -24.50 -16.23
C ARG A 142 5.16 -23.97 -16.16
N GLY A 143 5.65 -23.65 -14.96
CA GLY A 143 7.06 -23.25 -14.78
C GLY A 143 8.04 -24.36 -15.16
N VAL A 144 7.67 -25.63 -14.94
CA VAL A 144 8.48 -26.80 -15.34
C VAL A 144 8.49 -27.00 -16.86
N VAL A 145 7.40 -26.68 -17.55
CA VAL A 145 7.28 -26.89 -19.02
C VAL A 145 8.02 -25.82 -19.83
N ILE A 146 8.11 -24.58 -19.34
CA ILE A 146 8.73 -23.46 -20.10
C ILE A 146 10.27 -23.50 -20.04
N VAL A 147 10.87 -24.16 -19.04
CA VAL A 147 12.34 -24.27 -18.92
C VAL A 147 12.95 -25.14 -20.03
N ASP A 148 12.15 -25.97 -20.72
CA ASP A 148 12.62 -26.91 -21.74
C ASP A 148 12.51 -26.38 -23.19
N GLU A 149 11.96 -25.18 -23.41
CA GLU A 149 11.76 -24.61 -24.76
C GLU A 149 12.23 -23.15 -24.86
N VAL A 150 13.54 -22.88 -24.76
CA VAL A 150 14.13 -21.71 -25.43
C VAL A 150 15.60 -21.94 -25.79
N ALA A 151 15.88 -22.20 -27.07
CA ALA A 151 17.17 -21.85 -27.68
C ALA A 151 17.00 -21.85 -29.21
N LEU A 152 16.55 -20.72 -29.76
CA LEU A 152 16.92 -20.33 -31.12
C LEU A 152 17.18 -18.83 -31.11
N GLU A 153 18.48 -18.52 -31.21
CA GLU A 153 19.04 -17.22 -31.55
C GLU A 153 18.53 -16.82 -32.94
N ASP A 154 18.28 -15.53 -33.14
CA ASP A 154 18.04 -15.00 -34.47
C ASP A 154 18.88 -13.73 -34.64
N ASP A 155 19.60 -13.73 -35.75
CA ASP A 155 20.78 -12.93 -36.05
C ASP A 155 20.48 -11.43 -36.25
N GLU A 156 21.47 -10.60 -35.92
CA GLU A 156 21.47 -9.15 -36.12
C GLU A 156 21.74 -8.82 -37.59
N ASP A 157 20.76 -8.25 -38.28
CA ASP A 157 20.98 -7.50 -39.52
C ASP A 157 20.56 -6.03 -39.37
N GLU A 158 21.35 -5.16 -39.99
CA GLU A 158 21.33 -3.70 -39.91
C GLU A 158 20.09 -3.13 -40.64
N MET A 159 19.06 -2.72 -39.90
CA MET A 159 17.79 -2.20 -40.44
C MET A 159 17.82 -0.69 -40.76
N THR A 160 17.13 -0.31 -41.82
CA THR A 160 16.98 1.10 -42.26
C THR A 160 15.94 1.88 -41.42
N GLU A 161 16.01 3.22 -41.41
CA GLU A 161 15.13 4.09 -40.56
C GLU A 161 13.62 3.90 -40.82
N GLU A 162 13.22 3.57 -42.06
CA GLU A 162 11.82 3.26 -42.40
C GLU A 162 11.36 1.90 -41.86
N GLU A 163 12.24 0.89 -41.85
CA GLU A 163 11.98 -0.42 -41.26
C GLU A 163 11.90 -0.33 -39.74
N GLU A 164 12.70 0.55 -39.11
CA GLU A 164 12.61 0.80 -37.67
C GLU A 164 11.28 1.49 -37.28
N TYR A 165 10.78 2.39 -38.11
CA TYR A 165 9.46 3.03 -37.93
C TYR A 165 8.31 2.02 -38.10
N MET A 166 8.35 1.21 -39.16
CA MET A 166 7.36 0.17 -39.41
C MET A 166 7.38 -0.91 -38.34
N ARG A 167 8.56 -1.34 -37.89
CA ARG A 167 8.70 -2.26 -36.75
C ARG A 167 8.20 -1.62 -35.45
N LYS A 168 8.45 -0.33 -35.19
CA LYS A 168 7.87 0.38 -34.04
C LYS A 168 6.34 0.40 -34.12
N LYS A 169 5.75 0.62 -35.29
CA LYS A 169 4.30 0.58 -35.51
C LYS A 169 3.72 -0.82 -35.41
N GLU A 170 4.40 -1.84 -35.93
CA GLU A 170 3.99 -3.24 -35.80
C GLU A 170 4.13 -3.75 -34.37
N VAL A 171 5.18 -3.34 -33.65
CA VAL A 171 5.32 -3.58 -32.21
C VAL A 171 4.23 -2.84 -31.44
N GLU A 172 3.86 -1.62 -31.83
CA GLU A 172 2.75 -0.87 -31.22
C GLU A 172 1.41 -1.57 -31.47
N VAL A 173 1.12 -2.00 -32.71
CA VAL A 173 -0.09 -2.73 -33.08
C VAL A 173 -0.14 -4.12 -32.43
N ALA A 174 0.98 -4.84 -32.39
CA ALA A 174 1.10 -6.11 -31.70
C ALA A 174 0.95 -5.94 -30.19
N ARG A 175 1.44 -4.84 -29.62
CA ARG A 175 1.27 -4.48 -28.20
C ARG A 175 -0.19 -4.14 -27.88
N THR A 176 -0.87 -3.40 -28.75
CA THR A 176 -2.32 -3.10 -28.62
C THR A 176 -3.15 -4.37 -28.76
N LYS A 177 -2.83 -5.24 -29.72
CA LYS A 177 -3.50 -6.54 -29.93
C LYS A 177 -3.23 -7.50 -28.76
N ALA A 178 -2.02 -7.52 -28.21
CA ALA A 178 -1.69 -8.25 -26.99
C ALA A 178 -2.42 -7.69 -25.77
N CYS A 179 -2.57 -6.37 -25.65
CA CYS A 179 -3.38 -5.69 -24.62
C CYS A 179 -4.83 -6.18 -24.62
N LEU A 180 -5.47 -6.14 -25.79
CA LEU A 180 -6.85 -6.58 -25.99
C LEU A 180 -7.03 -8.08 -25.67
N MET A 181 -6.04 -8.90 -26.01
CA MET A 181 -6.02 -10.33 -25.66
C MET A 181 -5.79 -10.56 -24.15
N THR A 182 -4.98 -9.75 -23.48
CA THR A 182 -4.78 -9.82 -22.02
C THR A 182 -6.01 -9.37 -21.23
N ASN A 183 -6.76 -8.38 -21.72
CA ASN A 183 -8.00 -7.95 -21.08
C ASN A 183 -9.14 -8.97 -21.26
N LYS A 184 -9.16 -9.72 -22.38
CA LYS A 184 -10.01 -10.93 -22.51
C LYS A 184 -9.55 -12.13 -21.68
N LYS A 185 -8.25 -12.23 -21.34
CA LYS A 185 -7.73 -13.28 -20.42
C LYS A 185 -7.94 -12.95 -18.94
N LYS A 186 -8.10 -11.67 -18.56
CA LYS A 186 -8.39 -11.25 -17.17
C LYS A 186 -9.73 -11.78 -16.64
N THR A 187 -10.67 -12.15 -17.51
CA THR A 187 -12.04 -12.48 -17.10
C THR A 187 -12.27 -13.94 -16.66
N PHE A 188 -11.32 -14.87 -16.87
CA PHE A 188 -11.55 -16.28 -16.49
C PHE A 188 -10.43 -16.94 -15.68
N THR A 189 -9.17 -16.55 -15.85
CA THR A 189 -8.04 -17.13 -15.09
C THR A 189 -7.67 -16.36 -13.81
N ASP A 190 -8.01 -15.08 -13.72
CA ASP A 190 -7.60 -14.20 -12.60
C ASP A 190 -8.57 -14.26 -11.41
N ALA A 191 -9.85 -14.60 -11.64
CA ALA A 191 -10.85 -14.77 -10.58
C ALA A 191 -10.51 -15.89 -9.57
N ARG A 192 -9.58 -16.79 -9.91
CA ARG A 192 -9.06 -17.83 -9.00
C ARG A 192 -7.82 -17.39 -8.23
N ARG A 193 -7.17 -16.29 -8.62
CA ARG A 193 -5.96 -15.81 -7.96
C ARG A 193 -6.35 -15.27 -6.59
N ASN A 194 -5.88 -15.96 -5.57
CA ASN A 194 -6.16 -15.66 -4.18
C ASN A 194 -5.03 -14.82 -3.58
N ALA A 195 -4.69 -13.70 -4.24
CA ALA A 195 -3.52 -12.90 -3.90
C ALA A 195 -3.53 -12.45 -2.42
N PHE A 196 -2.35 -12.45 -1.81
CA PHE A 196 -2.17 -12.18 -0.39
C PHE A 196 -0.84 -11.51 -0.06
N LEU A 197 0.18 -11.60 -0.91
CA LEU A 197 1.48 -11.07 -0.57
C LEU A 197 1.62 -9.61 -1.04
N PRO A 198 1.87 -8.64 -0.15
CA PRO A 198 1.92 -7.23 -0.52
C PRO A 198 3.36 -6.79 -0.80
N LEU A 199 3.96 -7.26 -1.90
CA LEU A 199 5.34 -6.89 -2.27
C LEU A 199 5.48 -5.49 -2.86
N ALA A 200 4.38 -4.91 -3.35
CA ALA A 200 4.40 -3.62 -4.04
C ALA A 200 4.84 -2.47 -3.11
N SER A 201 5.60 -1.54 -3.67
CA SER A 201 6.02 -0.31 -3.00
C SER A 201 4.82 0.61 -2.72
N PRO A 202 4.93 1.51 -1.72
CA PRO A 202 3.92 2.54 -1.50
C PRO A 202 3.63 3.38 -2.74
N ARG A 203 4.65 3.70 -3.56
CA ARG A 203 4.47 4.51 -4.77
C ARG A 203 3.70 3.77 -5.86
N TRP A 204 3.95 2.46 -6.03
CA TRP A 204 3.16 1.63 -6.94
C TRP A 204 1.71 1.52 -6.46
N VAL A 205 1.48 1.29 -5.16
CA VAL A 205 0.13 1.22 -4.59
C VAL A 205 -0.61 2.55 -4.77
N GLU A 206 0.04 3.69 -4.51
CA GLU A 206 -0.53 5.01 -4.76
C GLU A 206 -0.97 5.15 -6.22
N THR A 207 -0.06 4.88 -7.16
CA THR A 207 -0.29 4.98 -8.61
C THR A 207 -1.46 4.09 -9.03
N MET A 208 -1.46 2.82 -8.63
CA MET A 208 -2.50 1.87 -9.02
C MET A 208 -3.84 2.16 -8.37
N SER A 209 -3.85 2.69 -7.15
CA SER A 209 -5.09 3.03 -6.44
C SER A 209 -5.85 4.17 -7.12
N THR A 210 -5.17 5.03 -7.89
CA THR A 210 -5.83 6.14 -8.62
C THR A 210 -6.87 5.67 -9.62
N ALA A 211 -6.63 4.53 -10.28
CA ALA A 211 -7.57 3.90 -11.20
C ALA A 211 -8.86 3.42 -10.52
N PHE A 212 -8.85 3.32 -9.19
CA PHE A 212 -9.98 2.90 -8.36
C PHE A 212 -10.46 4.01 -7.41
N SER A 213 -10.15 5.27 -7.71
CA SER A 213 -10.51 6.43 -6.87
C SER A 213 -9.96 6.29 -5.43
N ASP A 214 -8.70 5.88 -5.33
CA ASP A 214 -7.95 5.61 -4.10
C ASP A 214 -8.59 4.53 -3.18
N ARG A 215 -9.51 3.71 -3.73
CA ARG A 215 -10.10 2.55 -3.04
C ARG A 215 -9.15 1.36 -3.10
N ILE A 216 -8.12 1.37 -2.25
CA ILE A 216 -7.06 0.35 -2.20
C ILE A 216 -7.61 -1.07 -2.03
N TRP A 217 -8.73 -1.24 -1.31
CA TRP A 217 -9.39 -2.53 -1.16
C TRP A 217 -9.97 -3.11 -2.47
N SER A 218 -9.96 -2.34 -3.56
CA SER A 218 -10.32 -2.80 -4.91
C SER A 218 -9.12 -3.34 -5.70
N LEU A 219 -7.89 -3.24 -5.17
CA LEU A 219 -6.71 -3.87 -5.76
C LEU A 219 -6.72 -5.38 -5.54
N GLU A 220 -5.83 -6.09 -6.23
CA GLU A 220 -5.76 -7.57 -6.23
C GLU A 220 -5.64 -8.20 -4.84
N THR A 221 -5.07 -7.48 -3.87
CA THR A 221 -4.96 -7.93 -2.48
C THR A 221 -5.35 -6.83 -1.50
N PHE A 222 -6.18 -7.19 -0.52
CA PHE A 222 -6.51 -6.32 0.61
C PHE A 222 -5.35 -6.14 1.60
N ASN A 223 -4.22 -6.81 1.37
CA ASN A 223 -3.05 -6.77 2.26
C ASN A 223 -2.11 -5.60 2.00
N TYR A 224 -2.29 -4.84 0.91
CA TYR A 224 -1.57 -3.59 0.69
C TYR A 224 -1.87 -2.59 1.80
N LEU A 225 -0.83 -1.86 2.22
CA LEU A 225 -1.01 -0.68 3.07
C LEU A 225 -1.43 0.51 2.22
N ALA A 226 -2.11 1.47 2.84
CA ALA A 226 -2.14 2.81 2.26
C ALA A 226 -0.72 3.35 2.09
N PRO A 227 -0.45 4.16 1.05
CA PRO A 227 0.85 4.72 0.75
C PRO A 227 1.17 5.88 1.70
N ILE A 228 1.04 5.65 3.01
CA ILE A 228 1.26 6.62 4.09
C ILE A 228 2.33 6.01 4.99
N ASP A 229 3.55 6.52 4.86
CA ASP A 229 4.67 6.12 5.70
C ASP A 229 4.80 7.03 6.93
N GLN A 230 5.89 6.87 7.68
CA GLN A 230 6.18 7.69 8.85
C GLN A 230 6.19 9.21 8.57
N ARG A 231 6.57 9.65 7.38
CA ARG A 231 6.59 11.06 6.96
C ARG A 231 5.16 11.55 6.75
N GLY A 232 4.34 10.76 6.07
CA GLY A 232 2.91 10.99 5.89
C GLY A 232 2.17 11.10 7.22
N TYR A 233 2.35 10.14 8.13
CA TYR A 233 1.72 10.18 9.46
C TYR A 233 2.24 11.32 10.33
N ARG A 234 3.55 11.62 10.28
CA ARG A 234 4.14 12.73 11.04
C ARG A 234 3.49 14.06 10.69
N LEU A 235 3.36 14.36 9.39
CA LEU A 235 2.68 15.58 8.96
C LEU A 235 1.18 15.53 9.33
N SER A 236 0.51 14.45 8.96
CA SER A 236 -0.96 14.38 8.98
C SER A 236 -1.54 14.36 10.40
N ALA A 237 -0.79 13.84 11.38
CA ALA A 237 -1.21 13.80 12.78
C ALA A 237 -0.35 14.65 13.71
N SER A 238 0.52 15.51 13.16
CA SER A 238 1.43 16.36 13.93
C SER A 238 2.19 15.57 15.01
N LEU A 239 2.72 14.40 14.64
CA LEU A 239 3.40 13.52 15.59
C LEU A 239 4.78 14.11 15.95
N THR A 240 5.11 14.11 17.24
CA THR A 240 6.45 14.47 17.68
C THR A 240 7.43 13.30 17.44
N GLN A 241 8.74 13.60 17.44
CA GLN A 241 9.76 12.55 17.34
C GLN A 241 9.66 11.54 18.50
N ASP A 242 9.35 12.01 19.71
CA ASP A 242 9.19 11.13 20.88
C ASP A 242 7.97 10.21 20.74
N GLU A 243 6.86 10.72 20.22
CA GLU A 243 5.67 9.91 19.96
C GLU A 243 5.93 8.83 18.92
N MET A 244 6.63 9.17 17.84
CA MET A 244 7.03 8.22 16.80
C MET A 244 8.01 7.18 17.34
N LYS A 245 9.07 7.60 18.05
CA LYS A 245 10.04 6.70 18.68
C LYS A 245 9.35 5.75 19.65
N ALA A 246 8.47 6.25 20.52
CA ALA A 246 7.73 5.42 21.45
C ALA A 246 6.79 4.44 20.72
N ALA A 247 6.18 4.85 19.60
CA ALA A 247 5.36 3.97 18.77
C ALA A 247 6.18 2.85 18.11
N PHE A 248 7.39 3.14 17.66
CA PHE A 248 8.32 2.16 17.10
C PHE A 248 8.84 1.19 18.15
N GLU A 249 9.28 1.67 19.32
CA GLU A 249 9.75 0.79 20.39
C GLU A 249 8.67 -0.20 20.83
N ARG A 250 7.42 0.25 20.99
CA ARG A 250 6.31 -0.65 21.30
C ARG A 250 5.99 -1.63 20.17
N ALA A 251 6.08 -1.18 18.91
CA ALA A 251 5.88 -2.06 17.76
C ALA A 251 6.90 -3.20 17.74
N LEU A 252 8.17 -2.91 18.06
CA LEU A 252 9.24 -3.90 18.20
C LEU A 252 9.00 -4.89 19.37
N ASP A 253 8.11 -4.56 20.30
CA ASP A 253 7.63 -5.44 21.38
C ASP A 253 6.29 -6.14 21.05
N MET A 254 5.87 -6.11 19.78
CA MET A 254 4.57 -6.61 19.28
C MET A 254 3.35 -5.93 19.90
N SER A 255 3.48 -4.67 20.29
CA SER A 255 2.39 -3.85 20.80
C SER A 255 2.11 -2.67 19.87
N THR A 256 1.01 -2.76 19.11
CA THR A 256 0.57 -1.67 18.22
C THR A 256 -0.40 -0.70 18.90
N THR A 257 -0.87 -0.99 20.11
CA THR A 257 -1.83 -0.14 20.83
C THR A 257 -1.09 0.90 21.67
N PRO A 258 -1.41 2.21 21.55
CA PRO A 258 -0.87 3.22 22.46
C PRO A 258 -1.29 2.96 23.91
N PRO A 259 -0.46 3.37 24.90
CA PRO A 259 -0.82 3.22 26.30
C PRO A 259 -2.15 3.90 26.62
N LYS A 260 -2.93 3.31 27.54
CA LYS A 260 -4.23 3.81 28.02
C LYS A 260 -5.35 3.88 26.96
N VAL A 261 -5.08 3.47 25.72
CA VAL A 261 -6.11 3.34 24.67
C VAL A 261 -6.70 1.94 24.74
N LYS A 262 -8.03 1.86 24.77
CA LYS A 262 -8.77 0.60 24.76
C LYS A 262 -9.38 0.36 23.38
N PHE A 263 -9.39 -0.91 22.97
CA PHE A 263 -10.11 -1.38 21.80
C PHE A 263 -11.24 -2.33 22.23
N PRO A 264 -12.43 -2.31 21.60
CA PRO A 264 -12.82 -1.51 20.42
C PRO A 264 -12.78 -0.01 20.71
N PHE A 265 -12.16 0.75 19.80
CA PHE A 265 -12.16 2.20 19.84
C PHE A 265 -13.52 2.66 19.32
N ASN A 266 -14.35 3.09 20.25
CA ASN A 266 -15.73 3.53 20.05
C ASN A 266 -15.83 5.04 19.83
N GLY A 267 -14.75 5.78 20.09
CA GLY A 267 -14.63 7.19 19.76
C GLY A 267 -15.69 8.06 20.41
N ASP A 268 -15.86 7.99 21.74
CA ASP A 268 -16.77 8.91 22.43
C ASP A 268 -16.44 10.37 22.08
N GLY A 269 -17.38 11.06 21.41
CA GLY A 269 -17.19 12.41 20.86
C GLY A 269 -16.46 12.50 19.51
N ILE A 270 -16.19 11.38 18.85
CA ILE A 270 -15.41 11.27 17.61
C ILE A 270 -16.29 10.72 16.49
N PHE A 271 -16.43 11.47 15.41
CA PHE A 271 -17.15 11.03 14.24
C PHE A 271 -16.28 10.06 13.42
N LEU A 272 -16.80 8.84 13.18
CA LEU A 272 -16.32 7.92 12.16
C LEU A 272 -17.42 7.82 11.09
N PRO A 273 -17.10 8.01 9.80
CA PRO A 273 -18.10 7.95 8.74
C PRO A 273 -18.75 6.56 8.70
N PRO A 274 -20.05 6.47 8.33
CA PRO A 274 -20.70 5.19 8.08
C PRO A 274 -19.92 4.35 7.07
N MET A 275 -19.99 3.03 7.20
CA MET A 275 -19.30 2.11 6.27
C MET A 275 -19.78 2.30 4.82
N SER A 276 -21.06 2.65 4.65
CA SER A 276 -21.67 2.98 3.35
C SER A 276 -21.00 4.16 2.63
N SER A 277 -20.32 5.04 3.35
CA SER A 277 -19.57 6.16 2.75
C SER A 277 -18.33 5.67 2.00
N MET A 278 -17.73 4.55 2.41
CA MET A 278 -16.59 3.94 1.70
C MET A 278 -17.07 2.99 0.59
N ASP A 279 -18.12 2.23 0.87
CA ASP A 279 -18.63 1.19 -0.01
C ASP A 279 -20.15 1.12 0.13
N VAL A 280 -20.87 1.51 -0.92
CA VAL A 280 -22.34 1.59 -0.96
C VAL A 280 -23.04 0.24 -0.69
N SER A 281 -22.33 -0.88 -0.82
CA SER A 281 -22.85 -2.20 -0.45
C SER A 281 -22.87 -2.46 1.07
N LYS A 282 -22.24 -1.57 1.86
CA LYS A 282 -22.14 -1.68 3.32
C LYS A 282 -23.28 -0.98 4.04
N CYS A 283 -23.37 -1.26 5.35
CA CYS A 283 -24.38 -0.71 6.23
C CYS A 283 -24.31 0.84 6.30
N PHE A 284 -25.49 1.48 6.30
CA PHE A 284 -25.66 2.92 6.60
C PHE A 284 -25.63 3.24 8.10
N LEU A 285 -25.35 2.24 8.95
CA LEU A 285 -25.34 2.44 10.38
C LEU A 285 -24.22 3.42 10.77
N PRO A 286 -24.52 4.42 11.62
CA PRO A 286 -23.53 5.38 12.05
C PRO A 286 -22.53 4.75 13.02
N ARG A 287 -21.35 5.39 13.14
CA ARG A 287 -20.35 5.11 14.19
C ARG A 287 -19.90 3.63 14.24
N PRO A 288 -19.25 3.13 13.17
CA PRO A 288 -18.54 1.85 13.26
C PRO A 288 -17.51 1.89 14.40
N ASN A 289 -17.14 0.72 14.91
CA ASN A 289 -16.04 0.60 15.87
C ASN A 289 -14.74 0.39 15.11
N VAL A 290 -13.62 0.92 15.63
CA VAL A 290 -12.30 0.49 15.17
C VAL A 290 -11.80 -0.61 16.10
N LEU A 291 -11.32 -1.71 15.52
CA LEU A 291 -10.70 -2.83 16.23
C LEU A 291 -9.29 -3.06 15.71
N ILE A 292 -8.49 -3.79 16.49
CA ILE A 292 -7.21 -4.30 16.04
C ILE A 292 -7.38 -5.76 15.63
N LYS A 293 -6.81 -6.12 14.49
CA LYS A 293 -6.78 -7.51 14.04
C LYS A 293 -5.85 -8.32 14.93
N GLY A 294 -6.42 -9.14 15.82
CA GLY A 294 -5.65 -10.00 16.71
C GLY A 294 -5.06 -11.23 16.03
N ASN A 295 -4.02 -11.79 16.65
CA ASN A 295 -3.51 -13.13 16.35
C ASN A 295 -4.37 -14.19 17.05
N LYS A 296 -5.58 -14.46 16.55
CA LYS A 296 -6.45 -15.48 17.15
C LYS A 296 -5.91 -16.89 16.82
N PRO A 297 -6.04 -17.88 17.72
CA PRO A 297 -5.75 -19.28 17.40
C PRO A 297 -6.47 -19.73 16.12
N ARG A 298 -5.93 -20.73 15.43
CA ARG A 298 -6.53 -21.27 14.20
C ARG A 298 -7.98 -21.65 14.46
N GLN A 299 -8.92 -21.03 13.74
CA GLN A 299 -10.36 -21.26 13.90
C GLN A 299 -10.88 -22.24 12.83
N ASN A 300 -10.27 -23.43 12.70
CA ASN A 300 -10.57 -24.40 11.64
C ASN A 300 -10.52 -23.83 10.21
N LEU A 301 -9.79 -22.72 10.01
CA LEU A 301 -9.60 -22.09 8.72
C LEU A 301 -8.58 -22.87 7.89
N SER A 302 -8.73 -22.86 6.56
CA SER A 302 -7.72 -23.43 5.67
C SER A 302 -6.37 -22.73 5.85
N ALA A 303 -5.27 -23.44 5.59
CA ALA A 303 -3.93 -22.87 5.69
C ALA A 303 -3.76 -21.61 4.81
N LEU A 304 -4.42 -21.56 3.64
CA LEU A 304 -4.42 -20.39 2.77
C LEU A 304 -5.15 -19.18 3.41
N ALA A 305 -6.29 -19.43 4.07
CA ALA A 305 -7.03 -18.37 4.76
C ALA A 305 -6.24 -17.80 5.95
N GLU A 306 -5.52 -18.65 6.67
CA GLU A 306 -4.59 -18.22 7.73
C GLU A 306 -3.42 -17.42 7.16
N LEU A 307 -2.77 -17.92 6.10
CA LEU A 307 -1.69 -17.22 5.40
C LEU A 307 -2.13 -15.85 4.87
N LYS A 308 -3.37 -15.68 4.43
CA LYS A 308 -3.93 -14.37 4.07
C LYS A 308 -4.06 -13.43 5.28
N ARG A 309 -4.36 -13.99 6.45
CA ARG A 309 -4.65 -13.26 7.68
C ARG A 309 -3.39 -12.73 8.36
N VAL A 310 -2.28 -13.50 8.34
CA VAL A 310 -1.07 -13.16 9.12
C VAL A 310 -0.54 -11.77 8.81
N TRP A 311 -0.64 -11.35 7.54
CA TRP A 311 -0.20 -10.03 7.06
C TRP A 311 -0.84 -8.86 7.81
N ASN A 312 -2.04 -9.03 8.37
CA ASN A 312 -2.76 -7.94 9.00
C ASN A 312 -2.77 -8.02 10.53
N VAL A 313 -1.99 -8.91 11.16
CA VAL A 313 -1.94 -8.98 12.63
C VAL A 313 -1.44 -7.65 13.20
N GLY A 314 -2.23 -7.04 14.08
CA GLY A 314 -1.97 -5.72 14.66
C GLY A 314 -2.54 -4.55 13.87
N ARG A 315 -3.12 -4.78 12.68
CA ARG A 315 -3.69 -3.72 11.82
C ARG A 315 -5.04 -3.22 12.34
N PRO A 316 -5.26 -1.90 12.43
CA PRO A 316 -6.55 -1.34 12.78
C PRO A 316 -7.55 -1.46 11.62
N TYR A 317 -8.80 -1.82 11.91
CA TYR A 317 -9.89 -1.96 10.94
C TYR A 317 -11.23 -1.51 11.52
N LEU A 318 -12.11 -1.03 10.64
CA LEU A 318 -13.48 -0.66 10.97
C LEU A 318 -14.39 -1.89 10.95
N LYS A 319 -15.27 -1.98 11.95
CA LYS A 319 -16.29 -3.01 12.06
C LYS A 319 -17.67 -2.37 12.24
N CYS A 320 -18.60 -2.72 11.35
CA CYS A 320 -19.99 -2.31 11.46
C CYS A 320 -20.65 -2.90 12.72
N LYS A 321 -21.65 -2.18 13.24
CA LYS A 321 -22.49 -2.60 14.38
C LYS A 321 -23.77 -3.33 13.94
N CYS A 322 -23.96 -3.63 12.65
CA CYS A 322 -25.17 -4.25 12.10
C CYS A 322 -25.58 -5.52 12.86
N CYS A 323 -24.66 -6.47 13.05
CA CYS A 323 -24.98 -7.71 13.78
C CYS A 323 -25.32 -7.45 15.25
N SER A 324 -24.63 -6.52 15.92
CA SER A 324 -24.94 -6.17 17.32
C SER A 324 -26.26 -5.41 17.47
N GLU A 325 -26.76 -4.82 16.39
CA GLU A 325 -28.07 -4.16 16.31
C GLU A 325 -29.16 -5.08 15.73
N GLY A 326 -28.91 -6.38 15.63
CA GLY A 326 -29.88 -7.37 15.14
C GLY A 326 -30.12 -7.34 13.63
N LYS A 327 -29.29 -6.63 12.85
CA LYS A 327 -29.34 -6.61 11.39
C LYS A 327 -28.44 -7.68 10.78
N ALA A 328 -28.73 -8.05 9.54
CA ALA A 328 -27.87 -8.95 8.76
C ALA A 328 -26.44 -8.37 8.62
N ASP A 329 -25.44 -9.25 8.56
CA ASP A 329 -24.05 -8.85 8.34
C ASP A 329 -23.92 -8.17 6.97
N CYS A 330 -23.44 -6.92 6.96
CA CYS A 330 -23.23 -6.14 5.73
C CYS A 330 -21.96 -6.55 4.95
N GLY A 331 -21.53 -7.81 5.12
CA GLY A 331 -20.43 -8.44 4.40
C GLY A 331 -19.06 -8.29 5.06
N THR A 332 -18.19 -9.24 4.73
CA THR A 332 -16.96 -9.58 5.46
C THR A 332 -15.68 -8.89 4.97
N GLY A 333 -15.77 -8.06 3.93
CA GLY A 333 -14.62 -7.32 3.39
C GLY A 333 -14.01 -6.36 4.43
N PRO A 334 -12.69 -6.40 4.67
CA PRO A 334 -12.05 -5.58 5.69
C PRO A 334 -11.99 -4.12 5.24
N ALA A 335 -12.50 -3.21 6.08
CA ALA A 335 -12.28 -1.77 5.94
C ALA A 335 -11.09 -1.37 6.82
N TRP A 336 -9.88 -1.43 6.27
CA TRP A 336 -8.68 -1.05 7.02
C TRP A 336 -8.68 0.45 7.33
N PHE A 337 -8.24 0.82 8.53
CA PHE A 337 -8.28 2.22 8.95
C PHE A 337 -7.32 3.09 8.14
N ASP A 338 -6.15 2.58 7.75
CA ASP A 338 -5.21 3.31 6.88
C ASP A 338 -5.78 3.52 5.46
N HIS A 339 -6.57 2.57 4.95
CA HIS A 339 -7.30 2.76 3.69
C HIS A 339 -8.38 3.84 3.81
N LEU A 340 -9.10 3.89 4.95
CA LEU A 340 -10.05 4.96 5.22
C LEU A 340 -9.37 6.34 5.22
N ILE A 341 -8.18 6.48 5.81
CA ILE A 341 -7.45 7.76 5.80
C ILE A 341 -7.23 8.24 4.36
N LEU A 342 -6.71 7.37 3.49
CA LEU A 342 -6.45 7.74 2.10
C LEU A 342 -7.75 8.08 1.36
N PHE A 343 -8.79 7.26 1.56
CA PHE A 343 -10.10 7.48 0.97
C PHE A 343 -10.74 8.82 1.38
N LEU A 344 -10.56 9.24 2.63
CA LEU A 344 -11.04 10.54 3.12
C LEU A 344 -10.25 11.72 2.54
N LEU A 345 -8.95 11.54 2.29
CA LEU A 345 -8.14 12.54 1.61
C LEU A 345 -8.49 12.64 0.11
N HIS A 346 -8.97 11.56 -0.50
CA HIS A 346 -9.57 11.58 -1.83
C HIS A 346 -10.94 12.29 -1.84
N ASN A 347 -11.78 12.00 -0.84
CA ASN A 347 -13.17 12.43 -0.76
C ASN A 347 -13.38 13.45 0.37
N LEU A 348 -12.82 14.64 0.18
CA LEU A 348 -12.76 15.71 1.20
C LEU A 348 -14.14 16.16 1.71
N ASP A 349 -15.19 15.93 0.93
CA ASP A 349 -16.57 16.29 1.26
C ASP A 349 -17.23 15.38 2.30
N ILE A 350 -16.65 14.21 2.60
CA ILE A 350 -17.31 13.23 3.49
C ILE A 350 -17.36 13.72 4.94
N LEU A 351 -16.27 14.32 5.44
CA LEU A 351 -16.20 14.77 6.84
C LEU A 351 -16.59 16.23 7.02
N TYR A 352 -16.29 17.09 6.04
CA TYR A 352 -16.43 18.54 6.16
C TYR A 352 -16.99 19.15 4.86
N PRO A 353 -18.21 18.76 4.42
CA PRO A 353 -18.79 19.24 3.17
C PRO A 353 -18.93 20.77 3.14
N ASP A 354 -19.24 21.37 4.28
CA ASP A 354 -19.50 22.82 4.42
C ASP A 354 -18.23 23.69 4.44
N ALA A 355 -17.04 23.09 4.49
CA ALA A 355 -15.81 23.88 4.48
C ALA A 355 -15.61 24.52 3.09
N PRO A 356 -15.30 25.83 3.00
CA PRO A 356 -15.46 26.60 1.77
C PRO A 356 -14.38 26.33 0.72
N THR A 357 -13.27 25.70 1.09
CA THR A 357 -12.15 25.47 0.17
C THR A 357 -11.54 24.08 0.41
N PRO A 358 -10.89 23.48 -0.62
CA PRO A 358 -10.15 22.23 -0.43
C PRO A 358 -9.10 22.32 0.68
N ARG A 359 -8.39 23.46 0.79
CA ARG A 359 -7.44 23.71 1.88
C ARG A 359 -8.11 23.63 3.25
N ALA A 360 -9.29 24.25 3.41
CA ALA A 360 -10.02 24.20 4.67
C ALA A 360 -10.47 22.77 5.00
N LYS A 361 -11.01 22.04 4.02
CA LYS A 361 -11.40 20.63 4.18
C LYS A 361 -10.24 19.75 4.65
N VAL A 362 -9.11 19.78 3.93
CA VAL A 362 -7.90 19.02 4.30
C VAL A 362 -7.38 19.43 5.67
N SER A 363 -7.36 20.72 5.97
CA SER A 363 -6.90 21.20 7.28
C SER A 363 -7.77 20.68 8.43
N SER A 364 -9.09 20.60 8.23
CA SER A 364 -10.03 20.01 9.19
C SER A 364 -9.81 18.50 9.36
N VAL A 365 -9.57 17.78 8.26
CA VAL A 365 -9.22 16.34 8.29
C VAL A 365 -7.90 16.11 9.05
N ILE A 366 -6.85 16.87 8.76
CA ILE A 366 -5.56 16.82 9.48
C ILE A 366 -5.74 17.21 10.96
N LYS A 367 -6.63 18.16 11.27
CA LYS A 367 -6.94 18.50 12.66
C LYS A 367 -7.59 17.32 13.40
N CYS A 368 -8.48 16.59 12.73
CA CYS A 368 -9.07 15.35 13.26
C CYS A 368 -7.99 14.30 13.55
N PHE A 369 -7.10 14.05 12.58
CA PHE A 369 -5.97 13.11 12.71
C PHE A 369 -5.02 13.46 13.85
N SER A 370 -4.72 14.74 14.04
CA SER A 370 -3.80 15.23 15.08
C SER A 370 -4.43 15.37 16.46
N THR A 371 -5.74 15.18 16.60
CA THR A 371 -6.45 15.30 17.87
C THR A 371 -7.19 14.00 18.21
N CYS A 372 -8.45 13.88 17.84
CA CYS A 372 -9.30 12.78 18.24
C CYS A 372 -8.89 11.44 17.61
N TRP A 373 -8.33 11.42 16.40
CA TRP A 373 -7.88 10.18 15.75
C TRP A 373 -6.41 9.86 16.01
N LYS A 374 -5.69 10.69 16.76
CA LYS A 374 -4.25 10.52 17.01
C LYS A 374 -3.88 9.14 17.57
N PRO A 375 -4.64 8.53 18.50
CA PRO A 375 -4.43 7.15 18.92
C PRO A 375 -4.44 6.13 17.77
N LEU A 376 -5.39 6.24 16.85
CA LEU A 376 -5.53 5.34 15.71
C LEU A 376 -4.41 5.54 14.68
N ILE A 377 -3.95 6.78 14.52
CA ILE A 377 -2.77 7.10 13.70
C ILE A 377 -1.52 6.46 14.27
N LEU A 378 -1.28 6.60 15.58
CA LEU A 378 -0.15 5.95 16.25
C LEU A 378 -0.22 4.41 16.15
N THR A 379 -1.41 3.82 16.24
CA THR A 379 -1.59 2.38 16.00
C THR A 379 -1.23 1.98 14.57
N SER A 380 -1.62 2.78 13.58
CA SER A 380 -1.31 2.52 12.17
C SER A 380 0.19 2.66 11.89
N LEU A 381 0.84 3.66 12.48
CA LEU A 381 2.29 3.83 12.43
C LEU A 381 3.03 2.64 13.05
N SER A 382 2.65 2.22 14.26
CA SER A 382 3.23 1.03 14.91
C SER A 382 3.02 -0.23 14.08
N PHE A 383 1.85 -0.41 13.47
CA PHE A 383 1.61 -1.53 12.56
C PHE A 383 2.48 -1.45 11.29
N GLY A 384 2.72 -0.26 10.73
CA GLY A 384 3.66 -0.06 9.64
C GLY A 384 5.06 -0.58 9.96
N CYS A 385 5.55 -0.34 11.18
CA CYS A 385 6.83 -0.88 11.65
C CYS A 385 6.84 -2.41 11.74
N VAL A 386 5.79 -3.01 12.32
CA VAL A 386 5.65 -4.49 12.32
C VAL A 386 5.62 -5.03 10.88
N ARG A 387 4.93 -4.33 9.97
CA ARG A 387 4.88 -4.70 8.57
C ARG A 387 6.25 -4.67 7.92
N GLU A 388 7.08 -3.66 8.16
CA GLU A 388 8.44 -3.58 7.62
C GLU A 388 9.28 -4.80 8.06
N VAL A 389 9.18 -5.19 9.34
CA VAL A 389 9.81 -6.42 9.85
C VAL A 389 9.29 -7.65 9.10
N MET A 390 7.97 -7.79 8.93
CA MET A 390 7.39 -8.91 8.17
C MET A 390 7.89 -8.95 6.73
N MET A 391 7.97 -7.80 6.05
CA MET A 391 8.42 -7.73 4.65
C MET A 391 9.91 -8.04 4.51
N LEU A 392 10.73 -7.61 5.46
CA LEU A 392 12.16 -7.96 5.50
C LEU A 392 12.35 -9.47 5.62
N LEU A 393 11.64 -10.11 6.56
CA LEU A 393 11.69 -11.56 6.73
C LEU A 393 11.10 -12.31 5.53
N ALA A 394 9.99 -11.80 4.96
CA ALA A 394 9.37 -12.40 3.78
C ALA A 394 10.32 -12.42 2.57
N LYS A 395 11.05 -11.33 2.31
CA LYS A 395 12.07 -11.30 1.25
C LYS A 395 13.14 -12.37 1.46
N LYS A 396 13.60 -12.55 2.69
CA LYS A 396 14.59 -13.58 3.04
C LYS A 396 14.04 -15.01 2.85
N ILE A 397 12.78 -15.25 3.25
CA ILE A 397 12.08 -16.53 3.05
C ILE A 397 11.87 -16.82 1.56
N VAL A 398 11.51 -15.82 0.75
CA VAL A 398 11.32 -15.97 -0.70
C VAL A 398 12.64 -16.28 -1.40
N ALA A 399 13.75 -15.70 -0.94
CA ALA A 399 15.09 -16.00 -1.44
C ALA A 399 15.55 -17.42 -1.06
N ASN A 400 15.19 -17.90 0.13
CA ASN A 400 15.48 -19.26 0.57
C ASN A 400 14.29 -19.89 1.35
N PRO A 401 13.37 -20.59 0.65
CA PRO A 401 12.19 -21.20 1.28
C PRO A 401 12.50 -22.32 2.30
N SER A 402 13.73 -22.83 2.32
CA SER A 402 14.14 -23.87 3.26
C SER A 402 14.35 -23.36 4.68
N LEU A 403 14.50 -22.04 4.88
CA LEU A 403 14.79 -21.43 6.18
C LEU A 403 13.78 -21.81 7.27
N THR A 404 14.29 -22.13 8.46
CA THR A 404 13.49 -22.33 9.68
C THR A 404 13.32 -21.00 10.43
N ILE A 405 12.53 -21.01 11.50
CA ILE A 405 12.34 -19.85 12.38
C ILE A 405 13.68 -19.38 12.96
N ASP A 406 14.58 -20.29 13.30
CA ASP A 406 15.87 -19.94 13.90
C ASP A 406 16.84 -19.35 12.87
N PHE A 407 16.85 -19.91 11.65
CA PHE A 407 17.78 -19.48 10.60
C PHE A 407 17.32 -18.22 9.85
N VAL A 408 16.01 -17.92 9.79
CA VAL A 408 15.53 -16.70 9.12
C VAL A 408 15.99 -15.43 9.84
N LEU A 409 16.30 -15.52 11.13
CA LEU A 409 16.77 -14.38 11.93
C LEU A 409 18.28 -14.16 11.87
N VAL A 410 19.05 -15.13 11.38
CA VAL A 410 20.52 -15.03 11.31
C VAL A 410 20.94 -13.87 10.40
N GLY A 411 21.81 -12.99 10.93
CA GLY A 411 22.33 -11.82 10.23
C GLY A 411 21.33 -10.67 10.07
N VAL A 412 20.16 -10.74 10.73
CA VAL A 412 19.16 -9.66 10.70
C VAL A 412 19.40 -8.71 11.87
N ASN A 413 19.65 -7.43 11.58
CA ASN A 413 19.80 -6.42 12.61
C ASN A 413 18.49 -6.26 13.41
N GLY A 414 18.58 -6.27 14.75
CA GLY A 414 17.42 -6.20 15.65
C GLY A 414 16.67 -7.53 15.85
N ALA A 415 17.21 -8.67 15.41
CA ALA A 415 16.61 -9.99 15.58
C ALA A 415 16.35 -10.40 17.05
N ASP A 416 17.03 -9.76 18.00
CA ASP A 416 16.83 -9.94 19.44
C ASP A 416 15.46 -9.41 19.90
N ARG A 417 14.89 -8.44 19.19
CA ARG A 417 13.59 -7.82 19.49
C ARG A 417 12.44 -8.79 19.26
N LYS A 418 11.37 -8.65 20.05
CA LYS A 418 10.23 -9.57 20.06
C LYS A 418 9.48 -9.60 18.72
N ALA A 419 9.36 -8.46 18.03
CA ALA A 419 8.67 -8.37 16.74
C ALA A 419 9.27 -9.29 15.68
N PHE A 420 10.60 -9.39 15.59
CA PHE A 420 11.26 -10.28 14.64
C PHE A 420 10.92 -11.74 14.92
N LYS A 421 11.01 -12.16 16.19
CA LYS A 421 10.70 -13.53 16.62
C LYS A 421 9.24 -13.90 16.35
N GLU A 422 8.31 -13.01 16.69
CA GLU A 422 6.88 -13.25 16.48
C GLU A 422 6.49 -13.19 15.00
N CYS A 423 7.07 -12.29 14.20
CA CYS A 423 6.86 -12.25 12.76
C CYS A 423 7.42 -13.51 12.06
N ALA A 424 8.60 -13.98 12.46
CA ALA A 424 9.18 -15.23 11.94
C ALA A 424 8.26 -16.42 12.23
N LYS A 425 7.76 -16.53 13.47
CA LYS A 425 6.76 -17.54 13.85
C LYS A 425 5.51 -17.44 12.98
N LEU A 426 4.94 -16.23 12.85
CA LEU A 426 3.74 -15.99 12.06
C LEU A 426 3.92 -16.40 10.60
N LEU A 427 5.07 -16.11 9.97
CA LEU A 427 5.32 -16.39 8.56
C LEU A 427 5.66 -17.86 8.26
N LEU A 428 6.16 -18.61 9.25
CA LEU A 428 6.63 -20.01 9.11
C LEU A 428 5.81 -21.04 9.91
N MET A 429 4.59 -20.69 10.36
CA MET A 429 3.76 -21.49 11.29
C MET A 429 3.51 -22.96 10.89
N SER A 430 3.59 -23.32 9.61
CA SER A 430 3.36 -24.72 9.16
C SER A 430 4.43 -25.70 9.64
N LYS A 431 5.68 -25.26 9.81
CA LYS A 431 6.79 -26.12 10.24
C LYS A 431 6.66 -26.58 11.70
N LEU A 432 5.78 -25.97 12.50
CA LEU A 432 5.51 -26.36 13.88
C LEU A 432 4.50 -27.51 13.99
N LEU A 433 3.75 -27.81 12.92
CA LEU A 433 2.67 -28.79 12.96
C LEU A 433 3.06 -30.14 12.34
N THR A 434 4.03 -30.16 11.42
CA THR A 434 4.56 -31.41 10.85
C THR A 434 5.46 -32.17 11.83
N SER A 435 5.99 -31.52 12.87
CA SER A 435 6.79 -32.16 13.92
C SER A 435 5.99 -32.66 15.12
N GLY A 436 4.65 -32.57 15.09
CA GLY A 436 3.79 -32.75 16.27
C GLY A 436 2.65 -33.74 16.13
N CYS A 437 2.56 -34.52 15.05
CA CYS A 437 1.58 -35.61 14.95
C CYS A 437 2.13 -36.92 15.57
N SER A 438 2.67 -36.80 16.79
CA SER A 438 2.84 -37.90 17.75
C SER A 438 3.26 -37.34 19.12
N ALA A 439 2.41 -36.52 19.76
CA ALA A 439 2.20 -36.51 21.22
C ALA A 439 1.45 -35.25 21.70
N ASN A 440 0.42 -35.50 22.51
CA ASN A 440 -0.13 -34.65 23.58
C ASN A 440 -0.88 -33.36 23.21
N LEU A 441 -2.13 -33.58 22.79
CA LEU A 441 -3.28 -32.73 23.12
C LEU A 441 -3.61 -32.85 24.62
N SER A 442 -2.91 -32.11 25.48
CA SER A 442 -3.44 -31.68 26.78
C SER A 442 -2.62 -30.50 27.28
N LEU A 443 -3.27 -29.57 27.98
CA LEU A 443 -2.75 -28.29 28.48
C LEU A 443 -2.90 -27.12 27.50
N TYR A 444 -4.12 -26.61 27.40
CA TYR A 444 -4.44 -25.21 27.72
C TYR A 444 -5.97 -25.09 27.81
N ALA A 445 -6.50 -25.54 28.94
CA ALA A 445 -7.84 -25.19 29.42
C ALA A 445 -7.70 -24.80 30.89
N ARG A 446 -7.57 -23.49 31.13
CA ARG A 446 -8.02 -22.77 32.32
C ARG A 446 -7.98 -21.28 32.04
#